data_AF-Q8RP07-F1
#
_entry.id   AF-Q8RP07-F1
#
_cell.length_a   1.000
_cell.length_b   1.000
_cell.length_c   1.000
_cell.angle_alpha   90.00
_cell.angle_beta   90.00
_cell.angle_gamma   90.00
#
_symmetry.space_group_name_H-M   'P 1'
#
loop_
_entity.id
_entity.type
_entity.pdbx_description
1 polymer ?
#
loop_
_entity_poly.entity_id
_entity_poly.type
_entity_poly.pdbx_seq_one_letter_code
_entity_poly.pdbx_strand_id
1 'polypeptide(L)'
;MMPVKWSTACRTASGKPSTRKKPAPSNKPRSPRNPSMTDLNSLRTSLRSGEHVFADTLSFIAEGYDYHPQAFKNGEVDNAAGQNEGSCKTLGLALLEGLSDEEALLAFGEHYRSVQASPEGNDHGNIRALIANGLAGVKFEGDPLKRKA
;
A
#
# COMPACT_ATOMS: atom_id res chain seq x y z
N MET A 1 66.01 -5.09 0.86
CA MET A 1 66.27 -4.57 -0.50
C MET A 1 65.24 -5.15 -1.47
N MET A 2 64.79 -4.37 -2.46
CA MET A 2 64.23 -4.89 -3.72
C MET A 2 65.39 -5.33 -4.63
N PRO A 3 65.15 -6.19 -5.64
CA PRO A 3 65.10 -5.64 -7.01
C PRO A 3 64.04 -6.27 -7.94
N VAL A 4 63.89 -5.64 -9.12
CA VAL A 4 62.97 -5.94 -10.24
C VAL A 4 63.79 -6.13 -11.53
N LYS A 5 63.31 -6.55 -12.72
CA LYS A 5 61.96 -6.55 -13.34
C LYS A 5 61.96 -7.56 -14.53
N TRP A 6 60.96 -7.47 -15.44
CA TRP A 6 61.01 -7.88 -16.87
C TRP A 6 60.78 -9.39 -17.19
N SER A 7 59.91 -9.83 -18.14
CA SER A 7 58.95 -9.08 -18.99
C SER A 7 57.79 -9.91 -19.62
N THR A 8 56.67 -9.21 -19.83
CA THR A 8 55.86 -9.05 -21.06
C THR A 8 55.82 -10.12 -22.19
N ALA A 9 54.65 -10.78 -22.34
CA ALA A 9 53.82 -10.85 -23.57
C ALA A 9 52.43 -11.43 -23.17
N CYS A 10 51.27 -10.91 -23.59
CA CYS A 10 50.68 -11.05 -24.93
C CYS A 10 49.61 -9.96 -25.21
N ARG A 11 49.03 -9.98 -26.43
CA ARG A 11 48.29 -8.85 -27.03
C ARG A 11 46.75 -8.97 -26.96
N THR A 12 46.10 -7.80 -26.98
CA THR A 12 44.79 -7.47 -27.61
C THR A 12 43.53 -8.29 -27.29
N ALA A 13 42.51 -7.59 -26.75
CA ALA A 13 41.21 -7.46 -27.41
C ALA A 13 40.46 -6.20 -26.93
N SER A 14 40.02 -5.35 -27.86
CA SER A 14 39.31 -4.11 -27.55
C SER A 14 37.83 -4.37 -27.27
N GLY A 15 37.42 -4.37 -26.00
CA GLY A 15 36.01 -4.46 -25.59
C GLY A 15 35.56 -3.22 -24.82
N LYS A 16 34.84 -2.30 -25.46
CA LYS A 16 34.18 -1.18 -24.76
C LYS A 16 32.96 -1.72 -24.00
N PRO A 17 32.86 -1.59 -22.66
CA PRO A 17 31.62 -1.89 -21.96
C PRO A 17 30.58 -0.83 -22.34
N SER A 18 29.58 -1.24 -23.12
CA SER A 18 28.45 -0.38 -23.44
C SER A 18 27.64 -0.12 -22.17
N THR A 19 27.70 1.09 -21.65
CA THR A 19 26.92 1.52 -20.47
C THR A 19 25.46 1.70 -20.86
N ARG A 20 24.75 0.58 -21.03
CA ARG A 20 23.28 0.55 -21.18
C ARG A 20 22.63 1.03 -19.88
N LYS A 21 22.53 2.35 -19.71
CA LYS A 21 21.78 2.99 -18.63
C LYS A 21 20.37 2.41 -18.65
N LYS A 22 20.00 1.65 -17.60
CA LYS A 22 18.58 1.40 -17.30
C LYS A 22 17.93 2.78 -17.12
N PRO A 23 16.79 3.07 -17.75
CA PRO A 23 16.04 4.27 -17.40
C PRO A 23 15.65 4.18 -15.92
N ALA A 24 15.87 5.25 -15.17
CA ALA A 24 15.41 5.35 -13.79
C ALA A 24 13.87 5.29 -13.76
N PRO A 25 13.23 4.74 -12.70
CA PRO A 25 11.80 4.86 -12.52
C PRO A 25 11.42 6.35 -12.52
N SER A 26 10.49 6.72 -13.40
CA SER A 26 10.09 8.11 -13.54
C SER A 26 9.11 8.48 -12.44
N ASN A 27 9.64 8.96 -11.31
CA ASN A 27 8.87 9.61 -10.25
C ASN A 27 8.40 11.01 -10.71
N LYS A 28 7.68 11.08 -11.83
CA LYS A 28 6.85 12.25 -12.14
C LYS A 28 5.61 12.17 -11.27
N PRO A 29 5.31 13.19 -10.44
CA PRO A 29 4.01 13.30 -9.80
C PRO A 29 2.93 13.24 -10.88
N ARG A 30 1.98 12.32 -10.75
CA ARG A 30 0.78 12.35 -11.58
C ARG A 30 0.01 13.60 -11.21
N SER A 31 -0.47 14.35 -12.20
CA SER A 31 -1.35 15.50 -11.94
C SER A 31 -2.53 15.04 -11.08
N PRO A 32 -3.02 15.87 -10.13
CA PRO A 32 -4.15 15.49 -9.28
C PRO A 32 -5.33 15.16 -10.17
N ARG A 33 -5.79 13.92 -10.08
CA ARG A 33 -6.86 13.37 -10.88
C ARG A 33 -7.68 12.49 -9.96
N ASN A 34 -8.99 12.74 -9.91
CA ASN A 34 -9.90 11.91 -9.14
C ASN A 34 -9.77 10.46 -9.60
N PRO A 35 -10.00 9.47 -8.71
CA PRO A 35 -9.85 8.08 -9.06
C PRO A 35 -11.00 7.74 -10.00
N SER A 36 -10.68 7.58 -11.28
CA SER A 36 -11.67 7.16 -12.26
C SER A 36 -12.05 5.70 -12.00
N MET A 37 -13.15 5.24 -12.61
CA MET A 37 -13.56 3.84 -12.52
C MET A 37 -12.46 2.87 -12.98
N THR A 38 -11.58 3.31 -13.89
CA THR A 38 -10.38 2.59 -14.35
C THR A 38 -9.31 2.48 -13.26
N ASP A 39 -9.14 3.52 -12.44
CA ASP A 39 -8.15 3.54 -11.37
C ASP A 39 -8.57 2.64 -10.20
N LEU A 40 -9.88 2.61 -9.86
CA LEU A 40 -10.42 1.67 -8.86
C LEU A 40 -10.26 0.20 -9.29
N ASN A 41 -10.53 -0.11 -10.56
CA ASN A 41 -10.30 -1.46 -11.09
C ASN A 41 -8.82 -1.86 -11.07
N SER A 42 -7.93 -0.88 -11.28
CA SER A 42 -6.48 -1.08 -11.16
C SER A 42 -6.06 -1.36 -9.71
N LEU A 43 -6.63 -0.65 -8.73
CA LEU A 43 -6.46 -0.96 -7.31
C LEU A 43 -6.93 -2.38 -7.00
N ARG A 44 -8.19 -2.75 -7.33
CA ARG A 44 -8.73 -4.11 -7.07
C ARG A 44 -7.86 -5.21 -7.69
N THR A 45 -7.28 -4.97 -8.87
CA THR A 45 -6.34 -5.90 -9.52
C THR A 45 -5.02 -6.01 -8.73
N SER A 46 -4.50 -4.90 -8.21
CA SER A 46 -3.30 -4.89 -7.36
C SER A 46 -3.53 -5.58 -6.02
N LEU A 47 -4.66 -5.35 -5.34
CA LEU A 47 -5.01 -6.00 -4.09
C LEU A 47 -4.97 -7.53 -4.23
N ARG A 48 -5.56 -8.05 -5.30
CA ARG A 48 -5.65 -9.49 -5.61
C ARG A 48 -4.33 -10.13 -6.06
N SER A 49 -3.23 -9.38 -6.22
CA SER A 49 -1.91 -9.99 -6.49
C SER A 49 -1.29 -10.65 -5.25
N GLY A 50 -1.77 -10.32 -4.05
CA GLY A 50 -1.18 -10.74 -2.78
C GLY A 50 0.10 -9.98 -2.38
N GLU A 51 0.71 -9.24 -3.31
CA GLU A 51 1.95 -8.46 -3.09
C GLU A 51 1.68 -6.97 -2.76
N HIS A 52 0.42 -6.52 -2.76
CA HIS A 52 0.07 -5.12 -2.46
C HIS A 52 0.66 -4.64 -1.13
N VAL A 53 1.14 -3.40 -1.09
CA VAL A 53 1.73 -2.77 0.11
C VAL A 53 0.81 -1.69 0.65
N PHE A 54 0.75 -1.55 1.98
CA PHE A 54 -0.20 -0.65 2.63
C PHE A 54 -0.05 0.81 2.21
N ALA A 55 1.19 1.24 1.93
CA ALA A 55 1.51 2.57 1.44
C ALA A 55 0.83 2.92 0.10
N ASP A 56 0.57 1.94 -0.77
CA ASP A 56 -0.09 2.16 -2.06
C ASP A 56 -1.59 2.44 -1.88
N THR A 57 -2.26 1.73 -0.96
CA THR A 57 -3.63 2.06 -0.55
C THR A 57 -3.72 3.47 0.03
N LEU A 58 -2.81 3.86 0.93
CA LEU A 58 -2.78 5.23 1.46
C LEU A 58 -2.51 6.28 0.39
N SER A 59 -1.65 5.97 -0.59
CA SER A 59 -1.34 6.87 -1.71
C SER A 59 -2.53 7.05 -2.64
N PHE A 60 -3.23 5.95 -3.00
CA PHE A 60 -4.47 5.99 -3.77
C PHE A 60 -5.55 6.85 -3.08
N ILE A 61 -5.70 6.70 -1.76
CA ILE A 61 -6.63 7.52 -0.97
C ILE A 61 -6.19 9.00 -0.99
N ALA A 62 -4.92 9.29 -0.76
CA ALA A 62 -4.39 10.65 -0.73
C ALA A 62 -4.48 11.36 -2.09
N GLU A 63 -4.31 10.66 -3.21
CA GLU A 63 -4.50 11.20 -4.56
C GLU A 63 -5.99 11.50 -4.82
N GLY A 64 -6.88 10.54 -4.54
CA GLY A 64 -8.25 10.57 -5.02
C GLY A 64 -9.34 11.11 -4.08
N TYR A 65 -9.05 11.24 -2.77
CA TYR A 65 -10.07 11.55 -1.76
C TYR A 65 -9.58 12.64 -0.80
N ASP A 66 -10.53 13.42 -0.30
CA ASP A 66 -10.35 14.28 0.86
C ASP A 66 -10.67 13.47 2.12
N TYR A 67 -9.73 13.44 3.06
CA TYR A 67 -9.86 12.70 4.31
C TYR A 67 -10.28 13.63 5.45
N HIS A 68 -11.26 13.19 6.24
CA HIS A 68 -11.64 13.81 7.49
C HIS A 68 -11.44 12.83 8.65
N PRO A 69 -10.65 13.17 9.69
CA PRO A 69 -10.52 12.34 10.87
C PRO A 69 -11.89 12.09 11.50
N GLN A 70 -12.25 10.82 11.67
CA GLN A 70 -13.59 10.43 12.08
C GLN A 70 -13.54 9.25 13.06
N ALA A 71 -14.41 9.28 14.06
CA ALA A 71 -14.57 8.20 15.02
C ALA A 71 -15.33 7.03 14.37
N PHE A 72 -14.93 5.81 14.71
CA PHE A 72 -15.55 4.60 14.16
C PHE A 72 -15.43 3.39 15.07
N LYS A 73 -16.44 2.53 15.00
CA LYS A 73 -16.43 1.18 15.57
C LYS A 73 -16.11 0.17 14.48
N ASN A 74 -15.40 -0.89 14.85
CA ASN A 74 -15.14 -2.05 14.01
C ASN A 74 -15.34 -3.30 14.88
N GLY A 75 -16.54 -3.87 14.84
CA GLY A 75 -16.98 -4.83 15.85
C GLY A 75 -16.94 -4.22 17.25
N GLU A 76 -16.15 -4.83 18.13
CA GLU A 76 -15.92 -4.37 19.51
C GLU A 76 -14.78 -3.34 19.65
N VAL A 77 -14.06 -3.03 18.56
CA VAL A 77 -12.95 -2.07 18.58
C VAL A 77 -13.47 -0.65 18.37
N ASP A 78 -13.38 0.17 19.42
CA ASP A 78 -13.63 1.61 19.39
C ASP A 78 -12.40 2.40 18.92
N ASN A 79 -12.60 3.36 18.02
CA ASN A 79 -11.56 4.24 17.50
C ASN A 79 -12.02 5.70 17.58
N ALA A 80 -11.31 6.53 18.34
CA ALA A 80 -11.55 7.97 18.37
C ALA A 80 -11.07 8.64 17.06
N ALA A 81 -11.65 9.80 16.71
CA ALA A 81 -11.19 10.58 15.57
C ALA A 81 -9.69 10.91 15.67
N GLY A 82 -8.94 10.65 14.60
CA GLY A 82 -7.48 10.82 14.56
C GLY A 82 -6.68 9.64 15.16
N GLN A 83 -7.33 8.64 15.76
CA GLN A 83 -6.68 7.36 16.08
C GLN A 83 -6.81 6.37 14.93
N ASN A 84 -5.83 5.47 14.81
CA ASN A 84 -5.81 4.40 13.81
C ASN A 84 -6.13 4.90 12.38
N GLU A 85 -5.61 6.07 12.00
CA GLU A 85 -5.98 6.78 10.76
C GLU A 85 -5.84 5.92 9.50
N GLY A 86 -4.86 5.03 9.46
CA GLY A 86 -4.68 4.08 8.36
C GLY A 86 -5.86 3.10 8.23
N SER A 87 -6.44 2.65 9.36
CA SER A 87 -7.68 1.86 9.38
C SER A 87 -8.89 2.72 9.02
N CYS A 88 -9.01 3.92 9.60
CA CYS A 88 -10.07 4.89 9.29
C CYS A 88 -10.17 5.16 7.77
N LYS A 89 -9.03 5.45 7.12
CA LYS A 89 -8.91 5.66 5.67
C LYS A 89 -9.27 4.41 4.86
N THR A 90 -8.69 3.25 5.21
CA THR A 90 -8.85 2.02 4.42
C THR A 90 -10.27 1.46 4.51
N LEU A 91 -10.86 1.44 5.70
CA LEU A 91 -12.25 1.01 5.90
C LEU A 91 -13.23 2.03 5.30
N GLY A 92 -12.93 3.33 5.39
CA GLY A 92 -13.69 4.38 4.73
C GLY A 92 -13.72 4.22 3.21
N LEU A 93 -12.57 3.90 2.61
CA LEU A 93 -12.47 3.58 1.18
C LEU A 93 -13.29 2.32 0.84
N ALA A 94 -13.17 1.28 1.65
CA ALA A 94 -13.86 0.01 1.42
C ALA A 94 -15.39 0.17 1.37
N LEU A 95 -15.96 0.94 2.32
CA LEU A 95 -17.39 1.23 2.34
C LEU A 95 -17.81 2.17 1.19
N LEU A 96 -17.04 3.22 0.91
CA LEU A 96 -17.37 4.22 -0.11
C LEU A 96 -17.30 3.66 -1.55
N GLU A 97 -16.38 2.73 -1.80
CA GLU A 97 -16.13 2.13 -3.13
C GLU A 97 -16.73 0.73 -3.31
N GLY A 98 -17.47 0.22 -2.30
CA GLY A 98 -18.08 -1.11 -2.33
C GLY A 98 -17.04 -2.22 -2.56
N LEU A 99 -15.95 -2.20 -1.79
CA LEU A 99 -15.01 -3.32 -1.75
C LEU A 99 -15.62 -4.50 -0.99
N SER A 100 -15.18 -5.72 -1.30
CA SER A 100 -15.49 -6.89 -0.46
C SER A 100 -14.64 -6.91 0.82
N ASP A 101 -15.04 -7.71 1.81
CA ASP A 101 -14.26 -7.94 3.04
C ASP A 101 -12.83 -8.41 2.73
N GLU A 102 -12.67 -9.29 1.74
CA GLU A 102 -11.36 -9.76 1.27
C GLU A 102 -10.53 -8.62 0.65
N GLU A 103 -11.13 -7.79 -0.21
CA GLU A 103 -10.44 -6.63 -0.79
C GLU A 103 -10.03 -5.61 0.29
N ALA A 104 -10.90 -5.38 1.29
CA ALA A 104 -10.59 -4.51 2.42
C ALA A 104 -9.44 -5.05 3.30
N LEU A 105 -9.38 -6.37 3.53
CA LEU A 105 -8.27 -7.02 4.22
C LEU A 105 -6.96 -6.94 3.42
N LEU A 106 -7.01 -7.21 2.11
CA LEU A 106 -5.86 -7.09 1.21
C LEU A 106 -5.33 -5.64 1.12
N ALA A 107 -6.20 -4.63 1.28
CA ALA A 107 -5.80 -3.22 1.30
C ALA A 107 -4.92 -2.84 2.50
N PHE A 108 -4.92 -3.63 3.58
CA PHE A 108 -3.95 -3.48 4.68
C PHE A 108 -2.56 -4.08 4.37
N GLY A 109 -2.38 -4.72 3.21
CA GLY A 109 -1.09 -5.19 2.71
C GLY A 109 -0.30 -6.04 3.72
N GLU A 110 0.91 -5.60 4.04
CA GLU A 110 1.84 -6.28 4.95
C GLU A 110 1.31 -6.41 6.38
N HIS A 111 0.45 -5.50 6.83
CA HIS A 111 -0.16 -5.61 8.15
C HIS A 111 -1.16 -6.77 8.23
N TYR A 112 -1.92 -7.02 7.18
CA TYR A 112 -2.81 -8.19 7.11
C TYR A 112 -1.99 -9.50 7.03
N ARG A 113 -0.96 -9.54 6.18
CA ARG A 113 -0.04 -10.69 6.11
C ARG A 113 0.64 -10.99 7.45
N SER A 114 1.01 -9.95 8.22
CA SER A 114 1.56 -10.08 9.57
C SER A 114 0.56 -10.71 10.55
N VAL A 115 -0.71 -10.27 10.54
CA VAL A 115 -1.79 -10.85 11.35
C VAL A 115 -2.03 -12.31 10.98
N GLN A 116 -2.05 -12.66 9.69
CA GLN A 116 -2.17 -14.06 9.24
C GLN A 116 -1.00 -14.94 9.71
N ALA A 117 0.22 -14.40 9.76
CA ALA A 117 1.40 -15.11 10.26
C ALA A 117 1.44 -15.20 11.81
N SER A 118 0.58 -14.47 12.52
CA SER A 118 0.54 -14.40 13.98
C SER A 118 -0.88 -14.58 14.52
N PRO A 119 -1.52 -15.76 14.34
CA PRO A 119 -2.92 -15.97 14.72
C PRO A 119 -3.19 -15.62 16.21
N GLU A 120 -2.32 -16.06 17.12
CA GLU A 120 -2.40 -15.81 18.56
C GLU A 120 -1.94 -14.40 19.01
N GLY A 121 -1.53 -13.53 18.07
CA GLY A 121 -1.10 -12.17 18.39
C GLY A 121 -2.26 -11.25 18.80
N ASN A 122 -1.95 -10.09 19.40
CA ASN A 122 -2.94 -9.05 19.72
C ASN A 122 -2.70 -7.73 18.94
N ASP A 123 -1.72 -7.73 18.03
CA ASP A 123 -1.42 -6.56 17.19
C ASP A 123 -2.49 -6.32 16.13
N HIS A 124 -2.59 -5.06 15.68
CA HIS A 124 -3.52 -4.62 14.63
C HIS A 124 -5.01 -4.97 14.90
N GLY A 125 -5.53 -4.58 16.07
CA GLY A 125 -6.91 -4.88 16.49
C GLY A 125 -8.00 -4.62 15.44
N ASN A 126 -7.90 -3.56 14.64
CA ASN A 126 -8.85 -3.30 13.54
C ASN A 126 -8.81 -4.36 12.42
N ILE A 127 -7.64 -4.90 12.08
CA ILE A 127 -7.54 -5.96 11.07
C ILE A 127 -8.18 -7.25 11.63
N ARG A 128 -7.89 -7.59 12.89
CA ARG A 128 -8.50 -8.75 13.56
C ARG A 128 -10.01 -8.63 13.68
N ALA A 129 -10.52 -7.45 14.05
CA ALA A 129 -11.95 -7.17 14.09
C ALA A 129 -12.62 -7.26 12.72
N LEU A 130 -11.94 -6.81 11.65
CA LEU A 130 -12.41 -6.96 10.28
C LEU A 130 -12.45 -8.44 9.83
N ILE A 131 -11.45 -9.25 10.20
CA ILE A 131 -11.47 -10.71 9.96
C ILE A 131 -12.67 -11.38 10.65
N ALA A 132 -13.00 -10.95 11.88
CA ALA A 132 -14.07 -11.55 12.67
C ALA A 132 -15.49 -11.10 12.27
N ASN A 133 -15.68 -9.86 11.83
CA ASN A 133 -17.00 -9.24 11.64
C ASN A 133 -17.30 -8.79 10.19
N GLY A 134 -16.31 -8.77 9.31
CA GLY A 134 -16.41 -8.16 7.97
C GLY A 134 -16.67 -6.65 8.02
N LEU A 135 -16.86 -6.03 6.86
CA LEU A 135 -17.22 -4.62 6.72
C LEU A 135 -18.58 -4.30 7.34
N ALA A 136 -19.45 -5.31 7.50
CA ALA A 136 -20.73 -5.18 8.22
C ALA A 136 -20.56 -4.81 9.71
N GLY A 137 -19.39 -5.13 10.31
CA GLY A 137 -19.02 -4.72 11.66
C GLY A 137 -18.55 -3.27 11.77
N VAL A 138 -18.30 -2.58 10.64
CA VAL A 138 -17.73 -1.23 10.62
C VAL A 138 -18.83 -0.17 10.62
N LYS A 139 -18.73 0.79 11.56
CA LYS A 139 -19.68 1.90 11.69
C LYS A 139 -18.93 3.18 12.00
N PHE A 140 -18.98 4.15 11.08
CA PHE A 140 -18.45 5.50 11.30
C PHE A 140 -19.53 6.42 11.88
N GLU A 141 -19.12 7.44 12.64
CA GLU A 141 -20.04 8.51 13.11
C GLU A 141 -20.41 9.51 12.00
N GLY A 142 -19.72 9.47 10.86
CA GLY A 142 -19.98 10.25 9.64
C GLY A 142 -19.00 9.85 8.54
N ASP A 143 -19.00 10.52 7.39
CA ASP A 143 -18.16 10.11 6.25
C ASP A 143 -16.67 10.44 6.49
N PRO A 144 -15.75 9.44 6.52
CA PRO A 144 -14.32 9.67 6.72
C PRO A 144 -13.58 10.10 5.43
N LEU A 145 -14.17 9.82 4.27
CA LEU A 145 -13.63 10.12 2.96
C LEU A 145 -14.71 10.74 2.07
N LYS A 146 -14.29 11.71 1.26
CA LYS A 146 -15.08 12.26 0.15
C LYS A 146 -14.25 12.18 -1.13
N ARG A 147 -14.84 11.76 -2.24
CA ARG A 147 -14.15 11.82 -3.54
C ARG A 147 -13.84 13.28 -3.89
N LYS A 148 -12.62 13.53 -4.37
CA LYS A 148 -12.24 14.82 -4.96
C LYS A 148 -13.04 15.09 -6.24
N ALA A 149 -13.16 16.37 -6.59
CA ALA A 149 -13.94 16.90 -7.70
C ALA A 149 -13.03 17.44 -8.82
#